data_AF-L7QWY5-F1
#
_entry.id   AF-L7QWY5-F1
#
_cell.length_a   1.000
_cell.length_b   1.000
_cell.length_c   1.000
_cell.angle_alpha   90.00
_cell.angle_beta   90.00
_cell.angle_gamma   90.00
#
_symmetry.space_group_name_H-M   'P 1'
#
loop_
_entity.id
_entity.type
_entity.pdbx_description
1 polymer ?
#
loop_
_entity_poly.entity_id
_entity_poly.type
_entity_poly.pdbx_seq_one_letter_code
_entity_poly.pdbx_strand_id
1 'polypeptide(L)'
;LICEAYHLMKDVLGLEQGEMARVFEDWNKSELDSFLIEITRDILNFKDTDGKYLLPKIRDSAGQKGTGKWTGISALEYGVPVTLIGEAVFARCLSALKEERVKASKTLPGASTKFTGDKKVFLEHLRKALYASKIISYAQGFMLLREAAKVHQWNLNNGSIALMWRGGCIIRSVFLGNIKEAFTKNPQLSNLLLDPYFTKHIGASQESLRQVVAQSALVGVPAPAFSAALAFYDGYRADVVPANLLQAQR
;
A
#
# COMPACT_ATOMS: atom_id res chain seq x y z
N LEU A 1 -3.65 0.39 -0.28
CA LEU A 1 -2.96 -0.13 -1.50
C LEU A 1 -3.90 -0.85 -2.47
N ILE A 2 -4.24 -2.14 -2.30
CA ILE A 2 -5.12 -2.85 -3.28
C ILE A 2 -6.48 -2.15 -3.45
N CYS A 3 -7.09 -1.72 -2.34
CA CYS A 3 -8.35 -0.94 -2.40
C CYS A 3 -8.21 0.41 -3.12
N GLU A 4 -7.05 1.07 -3.02
CA GLU A 4 -6.80 2.33 -3.74
C GLU A 4 -6.62 2.07 -5.24
N ALA A 5 -5.93 0.98 -5.62
CA ALA A 5 -5.85 0.56 -7.00
C ALA A 5 -7.23 0.25 -7.58
N TYR A 6 -8.06 -0.50 -6.84
CA TYR A 6 -9.45 -0.74 -7.20
C TYR A 6 -10.25 0.56 -7.37
N HIS A 7 -10.13 1.51 -6.43
CA HIS A 7 -10.85 2.79 -6.48
C HIS A 7 -10.47 3.60 -7.73
N LEU A 8 -9.18 3.66 -8.06
CA LEU A 8 -8.68 4.34 -9.26
C LEU A 8 -9.12 3.63 -10.55
N MET A 9 -9.08 2.30 -10.62
CA MET A 9 -9.59 1.56 -11.77
C MET A 9 -11.08 1.84 -12.01
N LYS A 10 -11.87 1.85 -10.95
CA LYS A 10 -13.31 2.03 -11.04
C LYS A 10 -13.69 3.48 -11.36
N ASP A 11 -13.25 4.44 -10.56
CA ASP A 11 -13.79 5.80 -10.60
C ASP A 11 -12.94 6.75 -11.47
N VAL A 12 -11.68 6.39 -11.80
CA VAL A 12 -10.82 7.17 -12.71
C VAL A 12 -10.77 6.56 -14.11
N LEU A 13 -10.58 5.24 -14.20
CA LEU A 13 -10.53 4.54 -15.50
C LEU A 13 -11.90 4.08 -16.00
N GLY A 14 -12.92 4.06 -15.15
CA GLY A 14 -14.26 3.61 -15.52
C GLY A 14 -14.29 2.13 -15.92
N LEU A 15 -13.44 1.29 -15.33
CA LEU A 15 -13.43 -0.15 -15.63
C LEU A 15 -14.60 -0.84 -14.95
N GLU A 16 -15.23 -1.76 -15.67
CA GLU A 16 -16.26 -2.63 -15.12
C GLU A 16 -15.66 -3.70 -14.20
N GLN A 17 -16.48 -4.31 -13.35
CA GLN A 17 -16.03 -5.35 -12.39
C GLN A 17 -15.28 -6.50 -13.07
N GLY A 18 -15.83 -7.03 -14.17
CA GLY A 18 -15.20 -8.11 -14.91
C GLY A 18 -13.88 -7.72 -15.56
N GLU A 19 -13.74 -6.47 -16.01
CA GLU A 19 -12.48 -5.94 -16.53
C GLU A 19 -11.43 -5.84 -15.42
N MET A 20 -11.80 -5.26 -14.27
CA MET A 20 -10.92 -5.20 -13.11
C MET A 20 -10.49 -6.59 -12.65
N ALA A 21 -11.39 -7.58 -12.67
CA ALA A 21 -11.05 -8.95 -12.31
C ALA A 21 -9.96 -9.54 -13.22
N ARG A 22 -10.05 -9.31 -14.54
CA ARG A 22 -9.02 -9.72 -15.51
C ARG A 22 -7.68 -9.03 -15.24
N VAL A 23 -7.71 -7.74 -14.91
CA VAL A 23 -6.49 -7.00 -14.54
C VAL A 23 -5.82 -7.62 -13.32
N PHE A 24 -6.58 -7.92 -12.26
CA PHE A 24 -6.02 -8.57 -11.08
C PHE A 24 -5.55 -10.01 -11.36
N GLU A 25 -6.19 -10.72 -12.29
CA GLU A 25 -5.71 -12.02 -12.77
C GLU A 25 -4.33 -11.90 -13.44
N ASP A 26 -4.14 -10.91 -14.32
CA ASP A 26 -2.87 -10.66 -14.99
C ASP A 26 -1.80 -10.18 -14.01
N TRP A 27 -2.17 -9.33 -13.05
CA TRP A 27 -1.26 -8.92 -11.98
C TRP A 27 -0.84 -10.10 -11.10
N ASN A 28 -1.72 -11.08 -10.87
CA ASN A 28 -1.37 -12.29 -10.13
C ASN A 28 -0.39 -13.22 -10.87
N LYS A 29 -0.12 -12.97 -12.15
CA LYS A 29 0.89 -13.69 -12.96
C LYS A 29 2.23 -12.95 -13.03
N SER A 30 2.39 -11.88 -12.24
CA SER A 30 3.55 -10.98 -12.25
C SER A 30 4.26 -10.95 -10.89
N GLU A 31 5.12 -9.96 -10.64
CA GLU A 31 5.75 -9.73 -9.33
C GLU A 31 4.75 -9.41 -8.19
N LEU A 32 3.50 -9.13 -8.55
CA LEU A 32 2.40 -8.95 -7.61
C LEU A 32 1.72 -10.25 -7.15
N ASP A 33 2.13 -11.42 -7.67
CA ASP A 33 1.59 -12.73 -7.27
C ASP A 33 1.55 -12.85 -5.75
N SER A 34 0.32 -12.92 -5.23
CA SER A 34 0.05 -12.97 -3.81
C SER A 34 -1.38 -13.43 -3.54
N PHE A 35 -1.57 -14.04 -2.38
CA PHE A 35 -2.90 -14.49 -1.96
C PHE A 35 -3.94 -13.36 -1.97
N LEU A 36 -3.56 -12.14 -1.56
CA LEU A 36 -4.48 -11.00 -1.55
C LEU A 36 -4.87 -10.52 -2.96
N ILE A 37 -3.98 -10.63 -3.95
CA ILE A 37 -4.28 -10.30 -5.34
C ILE A 37 -5.18 -11.38 -5.96
N GLU A 38 -4.86 -12.66 -5.70
CA GLU A 38 -5.66 -13.82 -6.08
C GLU A 38 -7.11 -13.70 -5.59
N ILE A 39 -7.33 -13.52 -4.29
CA ILE A 39 -8.71 -13.41 -3.77
C ILE A 39 -9.40 -12.12 -4.23
N THR A 40 -8.66 -11.06 -4.58
CA THR A 40 -9.25 -9.83 -5.13
C THR A 40 -9.87 -10.09 -6.50
N ARG A 41 -9.17 -10.85 -7.37
CA ARG A 41 -9.74 -11.34 -8.63
C ARG A 41 -11.04 -12.12 -8.39
N ASP A 42 -11.03 -13.03 -7.43
CA ASP A 42 -12.21 -13.88 -7.14
C ASP A 42 -13.37 -13.07 -6.59
N ILE A 43 -13.11 -12.12 -5.68
CA ILE A 43 -14.12 -11.21 -5.12
C ILE A 43 -14.76 -10.37 -6.23
N LEU A 44 -13.98 -9.86 -7.18
CA LEU A 44 -14.48 -9.08 -8.31
C LEU A 44 -15.33 -9.91 -9.29
N ASN A 45 -15.08 -11.22 -9.37
CA ASN A 45 -15.86 -12.14 -10.20
C ASN A 45 -17.09 -12.71 -9.50
N PHE A 46 -17.17 -12.61 -8.17
CA PHE A 46 -18.24 -13.24 -7.40
C PHE A 46 -19.59 -12.57 -7.65
N LYS A 47 -20.56 -13.37 -8.10
CA LYS A 47 -21.96 -12.98 -8.30
C LYS A 47 -22.83 -13.57 -7.20
N ASP A 48 -23.78 -12.77 -6.75
CA ASP A 48 -24.82 -13.15 -5.80
C ASP A 48 -25.93 -13.97 -6.50
N THR A 49 -26.88 -14.47 -5.72
CA THR A 49 -28.03 -15.27 -6.16
C THR A 49 -28.91 -14.60 -7.23
N ASP A 50 -28.89 -13.26 -7.32
CA ASP A 50 -29.59 -12.48 -8.35
C ASP A 50 -28.79 -12.30 -9.65
N GLY A 51 -27.62 -12.93 -9.76
CA GLY A 51 -26.73 -12.86 -10.91
C GLY A 51 -25.91 -11.57 -11.02
N LYS A 52 -26.04 -10.64 -10.06
CA LYS A 52 -25.27 -9.38 -10.01
C LYS A 52 -24.02 -9.55 -9.15
N TYR A 53 -22.99 -8.76 -9.43
CA TYR A 53 -21.76 -8.76 -8.62
C TYR A 53 -22.06 -8.42 -7.15
N LEU A 54 -21.46 -9.17 -6.22
CA LEU A 54 -21.67 -8.98 -4.79
C LEU A 54 -20.93 -7.76 -4.25
N LEU A 55 -19.70 -7.50 -4.72
CA LEU A 55 -18.84 -6.45 -4.16
C LEU A 55 -19.51 -5.06 -4.05
N PRO A 56 -20.26 -4.54 -5.05
CA PRO A 56 -20.95 -3.26 -4.93
C PRO A 56 -22.06 -3.21 -3.88
N LYS A 57 -22.57 -4.37 -3.44
CA LYS A 57 -23.62 -4.49 -2.42
C LYS A 57 -23.05 -4.51 -1.00
N ILE A 58 -21.75 -4.76 -0.85
CA ILE A 58 -21.09 -4.82 0.47
C ILE A 58 -20.97 -3.40 1.02
N ARG A 59 -21.39 -3.21 2.27
CA ARG A 59 -21.27 -1.93 2.97
C ARG A 59 -19.79 -1.51 3.08
N ASP A 60 -19.47 -0.29 2.63
CA ASP A 60 -18.13 0.32 2.64
C ASP A 60 -17.71 0.83 4.03
N SER A 61 -17.79 -0.04 5.04
CA SER A 61 -17.44 0.26 6.43
C SER A 61 -16.58 -0.87 6.98
N ALA A 62 -15.26 -0.67 6.99
CA ALA A 62 -14.31 -1.70 7.38
C ALA A 62 -14.17 -1.79 8.90
N GLY A 63 -14.44 -2.98 9.45
CA GLY A 63 -14.10 -3.31 10.84
C GLY A 63 -12.61 -3.57 11.05
N GLN A 64 -12.19 -3.63 12.32
CA GLN A 64 -10.83 -4.06 12.68
C GLN A 64 -10.81 -4.72 14.07
N LYS A 65 -9.84 -5.61 14.29
CA LYS A 65 -9.64 -6.34 15.56
C LYS A 65 -8.43 -5.85 16.39
N GLY A 66 -7.87 -4.69 16.05
CA GLY A 66 -6.87 -4.00 16.89
C GLY A 66 -5.40 -4.15 16.46
N THR A 67 -5.00 -5.25 15.81
CA THR A 67 -3.57 -5.49 15.49
C THR A 67 -2.92 -4.40 14.64
N GLY A 68 -3.63 -3.82 13.67
CA GLY A 68 -3.13 -2.68 12.90
C GLY A 68 -2.91 -1.44 13.77
N LYS A 69 -3.85 -1.14 14.69
CA LYS A 69 -3.71 -0.06 15.68
C LYS A 69 -2.48 -0.31 16.58
N TRP A 70 -2.27 -1.54 17.03
CA TRP A 70 -1.11 -1.89 17.86
C TRP A 70 0.21 -1.64 17.13
N THR A 71 0.32 -2.03 15.85
CA THR A 71 1.50 -1.70 15.03
C THR A 71 1.73 -0.18 14.94
N GLY A 72 0.67 0.61 14.77
CA GLY A 72 0.77 2.08 14.75
C GLY A 72 1.22 2.66 16.10
N ILE A 73 0.73 2.12 17.21
CA ILE A 73 1.16 2.52 18.57
C ILE A 73 2.64 2.21 18.77
N SER A 74 3.07 0.97 18.49
CA SER A 74 4.48 0.58 18.62
C SER A 74 5.40 1.40 17.71
N ALA A 75 4.93 1.76 16.51
CA ALA A 75 5.69 2.63 15.61
C ALA A 75 5.94 4.02 16.22
N LEU A 76 4.92 4.62 16.84
CA LEU A 76 5.05 5.91 17.54
C LEU A 76 5.93 5.78 18.79
N GLU A 77 5.73 4.72 19.58
CA GLU A 77 6.51 4.45 20.80
C GLU A 77 8.00 4.28 20.51
N TYR A 78 8.35 3.58 19.43
CA TYR A 78 9.74 3.34 19.03
C TYR A 78 10.31 4.41 18.10
N GLY A 79 9.54 5.46 17.77
CA GLY A 79 10.00 6.54 16.88
C GLY A 79 10.29 6.07 15.45
N VAL A 80 9.56 5.07 14.94
CA VAL A 80 9.75 4.50 13.60
C VAL A 80 8.62 4.96 12.66
N PRO A 81 8.94 5.54 11.47
CA PRO A 81 7.94 6.06 10.54
C PRO A 81 7.23 4.95 9.74
N VAL A 82 6.31 4.23 10.37
CA VAL A 82 5.46 3.20 9.71
C VAL A 82 4.20 3.83 9.10
N THR A 83 4.40 4.76 8.18
CA THR A 83 3.35 5.65 7.66
C THR A 83 2.27 4.90 6.88
N LEU A 84 2.61 3.94 6.02
CA LEU A 84 1.60 3.27 5.18
C LEU A 84 0.63 2.42 6.00
N ILE A 85 1.13 1.71 7.00
CA ILE A 85 0.27 0.89 7.88
C ILE A 85 -0.59 1.82 8.75
N GLY A 86 -0.04 2.93 9.22
CA GLY A 86 -0.80 3.98 9.90
C GLY A 86 -1.97 4.51 9.06
N GLU A 87 -1.69 4.93 7.81
CA GLU A 87 -2.73 5.38 6.88
C GLU A 87 -3.75 4.29 6.55
N ALA A 88 -3.33 3.02 6.45
CA ALA A 88 -4.26 1.91 6.25
C ALA A 88 -5.21 1.71 7.45
N VAL A 89 -4.76 2.00 8.68
CA VAL A 89 -5.62 2.00 9.88
C VAL A 89 -6.58 3.19 9.86
N PHE A 90 -6.08 4.40 9.57
CA PHE A 90 -6.93 5.59 9.51
C PHE A 90 -7.96 5.52 8.38
N ALA A 91 -7.61 4.95 7.23
CA ALA A 91 -8.57 4.72 6.13
C ALA A 91 -9.73 3.80 6.57
N ARG A 92 -9.48 2.81 7.44
CA ARG A 92 -10.56 1.99 8.03
C ARG A 92 -11.42 2.83 8.97
N CYS A 93 -10.81 3.60 9.86
CA CYS A 93 -11.54 4.51 10.76
C CYS A 93 -12.44 5.48 9.97
N LEU A 94 -11.91 6.11 8.92
CA LEU A 94 -12.66 7.01 8.05
C LEU A 94 -13.80 6.29 7.32
N SER A 95 -13.59 5.04 6.88
CA SER A 95 -14.66 4.24 6.28
C SER A 95 -15.81 3.96 7.25
N ALA A 96 -15.53 3.81 8.55
CA ALA A 96 -16.54 3.55 9.57
C ALA A 96 -17.44 4.77 9.85
N LEU A 97 -16.98 5.99 9.56
CA LEU A 97 -17.75 7.24 9.65
C LEU A 97 -18.73 7.39 8.47
N LYS A 98 -19.48 6.33 8.14
CA LYS A 98 -20.29 6.25 6.92
C LYS A 98 -21.37 7.34 6.85
N GLU A 99 -22.10 7.56 7.93
CA GLU A 99 -23.18 8.55 7.97
C GLU A 99 -22.65 9.97 7.79
N GLU A 100 -21.54 10.29 8.46
CA GLU A 100 -20.84 11.56 8.30
C GLU A 100 -20.34 11.76 6.86
N ARG A 101 -19.72 10.73 6.25
CA ARG A 101 -19.28 10.79 4.86
C ARG A 101 -20.42 11.03 3.88
N VAL A 102 -21.57 10.39 4.08
CA VAL A 102 -22.77 10.59 3.25
C VAL A 102 -23.36 11.99 3.41
N LYS A 103 -23.30 12.57 4.61
CA LYS A 103 -23.69 13.97 4.84
C LYS A 103 -22.70 14.93 4.18
N ALA A 104 -21.40 14.69 4.37
CA ALA A 104 -20.32 15.51 3.83
C ALA A 104 -20.32 15.54 2.30
N SER A 105 -20.60 14.40 1.63
CA SER A 105 -20.62 14.32 0.16
C SER A 105 -21.69 15.17 -0.51
N LYS A 106 -22.69 15.65 0.24
CA LYS A 106 -23.74 16.56 -0.25
C LYS A 106 -23.39 18.04 -0.09
N THR A 107 -22.35 18.34 0.69
CA THR A 107 -22.01 19.71 1.12
C THR A 107 -20.63 20.13 0.62
N LEU A 108 -19.64 19.23 0.71
CA LEU A 108 -18.27 19.53 0.36
C LEU A 108 -18.06 19.42 -1.15
N PRO A 109 -17.41 20.41 -1.79
CA PRO A 109 -17.10 20.33 -3.21
C PRO A 109 -16.02 19.28 -3.47
N GLY A 110 -16.07 18.66 -4.65
CA GLY A 110 -15.05 17.75 -5.16
C GLY A 110 -14.26 18.34 -6.32
N ALA A 111 -13.26 17.59 -6.81
CA ALA A 111 -12.54 17.97 -8.02
C ALA A 111 -13.47 17.94 -9.25
N SER A 112 -13.34 18.95 -10.11
CA SER A 112 -14.03 19.00 -11.42
C SER A 112 -13.22 18.35 -12.55
N THR A 113 -11.94 18.09 -12.31
CA THR A 113 -11.01 17.50 -13.27
C THR A 113 -11.33 16.02 -13.49
N LYS A 114 -11.45 15.62 -14.76
CA LYS A 114 -11.55 14.22 -15.15
C LYS A 114 -10.21 13.75 -15.73
N PHE A 115 -9.91 12.47 -15.56
CA PHE A 115 -8.78 11.87 -16.25
C PHE A 115 -9.08 11.73 -17.74
N THR A 116 -8.18 12.21 -18.59
CA THR A 116 -8.30 12.18 -20.05
C THR A 116 -7.14 11.43 -20.72
N GLY A 117 -6.25 10.81 -19.93
CA GLY A 117 -5.12 10.06 -20.45
C GLY A 117 -5.49 8.66 -20.94
N ASP A 118 -4.50 7.95 -21.47
CA ASP A 118 -4.67 6.57 -21.92
C ASP A 118 -4.88 5.62 -20.72
N LYS A 119 -5.98 4.85 -20.78
CA LYS A 119 -6.36 3.94 -19.69
C LYS A 119 -5.33 2.83 -19.48
N LYS A 120 -4.78 2.24 -20.55
CA LYS A 120 -3.81 1.14 -20.47
C LYS A 120 -2.49 1.62 -19.88
N VAL A 121 -2.03 2.81 -20.28
CA VAL A 121 -0.82 3.44 -19.74
C VAL A 121 -1.00 3.71 -18.25
N PHE A 122 -2.12 4.30 -17.84
CA PHE A 122 -2.37 4.57 -16.42
C PHE A 122 -2.53 3.28 -15.60
N LEU A 123 -3.11 2.23 -16.18
CA LEU A 123 -3.22 0.93 -15.54
C LEU A 123 -1.84 0.31 -15.25
N GLU A 124 -0.89 0.45 -16.17
CA GLU A 124 0.49 0.02 -15.95
C GLU A 124 1.20 0.89 -14.90
N HIS A 125 0.94 2.21 -14.88
CA HIS A 125 1.41 3.05 -13.79
C HIS A 125 0.86 2.57 -12.44
N LEU A 126 -0.43 2.20 -12.39
CA LEU A 126 -1.06 1.72 -11.18
C LEU A 126 -0.48 0.39 -10.69
N ARG A 127 -0.18 -0.54 -11.60
CA ARG A 127 0.49 -1.80 -11.29
C ARG A 127 1.86 -1.57 -10.65
N LYS A 128 2.68 -0.73 -11.28
CA LYS A 128 4.02 -0.36 -10.80
C LYS A 128 3.97 0.40 -9.47
N ALA A 129 3.02 1.33 -9.32
CA ALA A 129 2.81 2.07 -8.07
C ALA A 129 2.43 1.12 -6.93
N LEU A 130 1.52 0.16 -7.19
CA LEU A 130 1.15 -0.87 -6.22
C LEU A 130 2.36 -1.68 -5.75
N TYR A 131 3.22 -2.09 -6.69
CA TYR A 131 4.44 -2.82 -6.35
C TYR A 131 5.44 -1.98 -5.56
N ALA A 132 5.70 -0.73 -5.99
CA ALA A 132 6.59 0.19 -5.29
C ALA A 132 6.12 0.46 -3.85
N SER A 133 4.83 0.73 -3.65
CA SER A 133 4.27 0.97 -2.33
C SER A 133 4.24 -0.28 -1.47
N LYS A 134 4.10 -1.48 -2.06
CA LYS A 134 4.29 -2.75 -1.34
C LYS A 134 5.73 -2.82 -0.80
N ILE A 135 6.75 -2.59 -1.64
CA ILE A 135 8.15 -2.57 -1.20
C ILE A 135 8.36 -1.61 -0.03
N ILE A 136 7.88 -0.37 -0.17
CA ILE A 136 8.02 0.67 0.85
C ILE A 136 7.31 0.26 2.16
N SER A 137 6.12 -0.32 2.08
CA SER A 137 5.39 -0.80 3.27
C SER A 137 6.16 -1.88 4.03
N TYR A 138 6.76 -2.83 3.32
CA TYR A 138 7.57 -3.87 3.95
C TYR A 138 8.87 -3.30 4.51
N ALA A 139 9.52 -2.37 3.82
CA ALA A 139 10.70 -1.67 4.32
C ALA A 139 10.43 -1.04 5.70
N GLN A 140 9.32 -0.31 5.83
CA GLN A 140 8.89 0.27 7.11
C GLN A 140 8.60 -0.78 8.19
N GLY A 141 7.94 -1.89 7.83
CA GLY A 141 7.68 -2.98 8.76
C GLY A 141 8.96 -3.62 9.30
N PHE A 142 9.96 -3.88 8.45
CA PHE A 142 11.25 -4.41 8.87
C PHE A 142 12.09 -3.39 9.64
N MET A 143 11.96 -2.09 9.37
CA MET A 143 12.53 -1.05 10.24
C MET A 143 11.96 -1.13 11.66
N LEU A 144 10.64 -1.32 11.79
CA LEU A 144 9.99 -1.46 13.09
C LEU A 144 10.44 -2.73 13.82
N LEU A 145 10.52 -3.86 13.12
CA LEU A 145 11.01 -5.11 13.71
C LEU A 145 12.46 -4.96 14.23
N ARG A 146 13.33 -4.29 13.47
CA ARG A 146 14.70 -4.03 13.91
C ARG A 146 14.75 -3.15 15.15
N GLU A 147 13.94 -2.10 15.23
CA GLU A 147 13.93 -1.23 16.40
C GLU A 147 13.34 -1.93 17.63
N ALA A 148 12.26 -2.69 17.46
CA ALA A 148 11.71 -3.54 18.50
C ALA A 148 12.73 -4.56 19.01
N ALA A 149 13.52 -5.16 18.11
CA ALA A 149 14.59 -6.09 18.48
C ALA A 149 15.63 -5.46 19.41
N LYS A 150 16.00 -4.19 19.18
CA LYS A 150 16.91 -3.45 20.08
C LYS A 150 16.26 -3.20 21.44
N VAL A 151 15.04 -2.66 21.45
CA VAL A 151 14.30 -2.32 22.68
C VAL A 151 14.11 -3.55 23.57
N HIS A 152 13.73 -4.68 22.99
CA HIS A 152 13.45 -5.92 23.71
C HIS A 152 14.65 -6.88 23.81
N GLN A 153 15.82 -6.49 23.31
CA GLN A 153 17.04 -7.31 23.27
C GLN A 153 16.82 -8.68 22.59
N TRP A 154 15.98 -8.71 21.54
CA TRP A 154 15.73 -9.91 20.76
C TRP A 154 16.75 -10.05 19.64
N ASN A 155 17.23 -11.27 19.43
CA ASN A 155 18.01 -11.62 18.25
C ASN A 155 17.08 -12.10 17.12
N LEU A 156 16.48 -11.15 16.39
CA LEU A 156 15.56 -11.48 15.30
C LEU A 156 16.31 -11.90 14.03
N ASN A 157 15.94 -13.06 13.49
CA ASN A 157 16.38 -13.48 12.16
C ASN A 157 15.35 -13.03 11.11
N ASN A 158 15.55 -11.84 10.55
CA ASN A 158 14.64 -11.24 9.56
C ASN A 158 14.45 -12.09 8.29
N GLY A 159 15.48 -12.82 7.86
CA GLY A 159 15.39 -13.76 6.74
C GLY A 159 14.46 -14.93 7.04
N SER A 160 14.57 -15.52 8.23
CA SER A 160 13.69 -16.60 8.70
C SER A 160 12.25 -16.11 8.91
N ILE A 161 12.05 -14.90 9.45
CA ILE A 161 10.72 -14.28 9.57
C ILE A 161 10.07 -14.16 8.18
N ALA A 162 10.80 -13.62 7.18
CA ALA A 162 10.30 -13.51 5.82
C ALA A 162 10.00 -14.89 5.18
N LEU A 163 10.85 -15.89 5.44
CA LEU A 163 10.65 -17.26 4.97
C LEU A 163 9.36 -17.86 5.52
N MET A 164 9.11 -17.72 6.81
CA MET A 164 7.90 -18.26 7.45
C MET A 164 6.61 -17.64 6.89
N TRP A 165 6.66 -16.39 6.43
CA TRP A 165 5.51 -15.74 5.83
C TRP A 165 5.23 -16.16 4.38
N ARG A 166 6.14 -16.89 3.71
CA ARG A 166 5.93 -17.34 2.32
C ARG A 166 4.75 -18.29 2.15
N GLY A 167 4.32 -18.97 3.21
CA GLY A 167 3.22 -19.93 3.19
C GLY A 167 2.30 -19.77 4.40
N GLY A 168 1.05 -20.22 4.26
CA GLY A 168 0.06 -20.25 5.35
C GLY A 168 -0.55 -18.89 5.74
N CYS A 169 0.25 -17.83 5.84
CA CYS A 169 -0.24 -16.52 6.27
C CYS A 169 -0.95 -15.72 5.16
N ILE A 170 -1.73 -14.70 5.54
CA ILE A 170 -2.51 -13.86 4.61
C ILE A 170 -1.63 -13.06 3.66
N ILE A 171 -0.43 -12.66 4.09
CA ILE A 171 0.49 -11.85 3.28
C ILE A 171 1.39 -12.69 2.36
N ARG A 172 1.14 -14.00 2.26
CA ARG A 172 1.94 -14.92 1.44
C ARG A 172 2.01 -14.45 -0.01
N SER A 173 3.22 -14.42 -0.55
CA SER A 173 3.50 -13.96 -1.90
C SER A 173 4.92 -14.34 -2.34
N VAL A 174 5.16 -14.38 -3.65
CA VAL A 174 6.52 -14.58 -4.21
C VAL A 174 7.48 -13.51 -3.72
N PHE A 175 6.96 -12.30 -3.44
CA PHE A 175 7.67 -11.15 -2.89
C PHE A 175 8.48 -11.46 -1.61
N LEU A 176 7.98 -12.35 -0.76
CA LEU A 176 8.66 -12.71 0.50
C LEU A 176 9.93 -13.54 0.26
N GLY A 177 10.03 -14.23 -0.88
CA GLY A 177 11.27 -14.86 -1.32
C GLY A 177 12.37 -13.84 -1.53
N ASN A 178 12.07 -12.72 -2.18
CA ASN A 178 13.03 -11.64 -2.43
C ASN A 178 13.50 -10.97 -1.12
N ILE A 179 12.60 -10.79 -0.14
CA ILE A 179 12.97 -10.26 1.19
C ILE A 179 13.92 -11.22 1.90
N LYS A 180 13.61 -12.52 1.90
CA LYS A 180 14.48 -13.54 2.48
C LYS A 180 15.87 -13.48 1.84
N GLU A 181 15.95 -13.43 0.51
CA GLU A 181 17.23 -13.35 -0.20
C GLU A 181 18.03 -12.09 0.15
N ALA A 182 17.37 -10.94 0.29
CA ALA A 182 18.03 -9.70 0.71
C ALA A 182 18.69 -9.84 2.10
N PHE A 183 17.98 -10.41 3.07
CA PHE A 183 18.53 -10.66 4.41
C PHE A 183 19.52 -11.83 4.45
N THR A 184 19.45 -12.80 3.54
CA THR A 184 20.50 -13.83 3.39
C THR A 184 21.80 -13.21 2.91
N LYS A 185 21.74 -12.30 1.93
CA LYS A 185 22.93 -11.59 1.41
C LYS A 185 23.52 -10.62 2.42
N ASN A 186 22.65 -9.90 3.15
CA ASN A 186 23.06 -8.98 4.19
C ASN A 186 22.13 -9.11 5.42
N PRO A 187 22.52 -9.91 6.44
CA PRO A 187 21.74 -10.07 7.66
C PRO A 187 21.54 -8.76 8.45
N GLN A 188 22.44 -7.79 8.27
CA GLN A 188 22.42 -6.49 8.94
C GLN A 188 21.86 -5.38 8.03
N LEU A 189 21.12 -5.75 6.98
CA LEU A 189 20.50 -4.80 6.05
C LEU A 189 19.64 -3.79 6.81
N SER A 190 20.01 -2.51 6.69
CA SER A 190 19.37 -1.45 7.47
C SER A 190 17.97 -1.09 6.94
N ASN A 191 17.74 -1.27 5.65
CA ASN A 191 16.45 -1.03 5.02
C ASN A 191 16.37 -1.84 3.72
N LEU A 192 15.22 -2.46 3.44
CA LEU A 192 15.00 -3.22 2.21
C LEU A 192 15.24 -2.39 0.95
N LEU A 193 14.96 -1.09 0.98
CA LEU A 193 15.18 -0.18 -0.15
C LEU A 193 16.65 -0.08 -0.58
N LEU A 194 17.61 -0.49 0.27
CA LEU A 194 19.05 -0.45 -0.03
C LEU A 194 19.59 -1.76 -0.63
N ASP A 195 18.79 -2.83 -0.66
CA ASP A 195 19.19 -4.04 -1.37
C ASP A 195 19.08 -3.83 -2.89
N PRO A 196 20.01 -4.38 -3.71
CA PRO A 196 20.05 -4.17 -5.15
C PRO A 196 18.77 -4.59 -5.89
N TYR A 197 18.09 -5.66 -5.45
CA TYR A 197 16.84 -6.09 -6.07
C TYR A 197 15.77 -5.03 -5.88
N PHE A 198 15.55 -4.56 -4.65
CA PHE A 198 14.52 -3.56 -4.37
C PHE A 198 14.86 -2.20 -4.94
N THR A 199 16.13 -1.78 -4.89
CA THR A 199 16.60 -0.52 -5.52
C THR A 199 16.27 -0.50 -7.01
N LYS A 200 16.55 -1.58 -7.74
CA LYS A 200 16.22 -1.71 -9.16
C LYS A 200 14.73 -1.56 -9.43
N HIS A 201 13.89 -2.25 -8.66
CA HIS A 201 12.44 -2.23 -8.87
C HIS A 201 11.80 -0.90 -8.49
N ILE A 202 12.30 -0.24 -7.44
CA ILE A 202 11.90 1.12 -7.10
C ILE A 202 12.32 2.09 -8.20
N GLY A 203 13.55 2.00 -8.71
CA GLY A 203 14.01 2.81 -9.84
C GLY A 203 13.11 2.71 -11.07
N ALA A 204 12.61 1.50 -11.36
CA ALA A 204 11.69 1.25 -12.48
C ALA A 204 10.22 1.65 -12.24
N SER A 205 9.84 1.96 -11.00
CA SER A 205 8.43 2.11 -10.57
C SER A 205 8.11 3.45 -9.89
N GLN A 206 9.11 4.16 -9.37
CA GLN A 206 8.90 5.39 -8.61
C GLN A 206 8.21 6.48 -9.44
N GLU A 207 8.52 6.57 -10.74
CA GLU A 207 7.86 7.53 -11.63
C GLU A 207 6.37 7.20 -11.77
N SER A 208 6.02 5.93 -11.92
CA SER A 208 4.62 5.49 -11.93
C SER A 208 3.90 5.80 -10.63
N LEU A 209 4.57 5.68 -9.48
CA LEU A 209 4.01 6.07 -8.19
C LEU A 209 3.70 7.57 -8.16
N ARG A 210 4.58 8.42 -8.72
CA ARG A 210 4.33 9.87 -8.86
C ARG A 210 3.12 10.15 -9.74
N GLN A 211 3.03 9.52 -10.91
CA GLN A 211 1.91 9.68 -11.82
C GLN A 211 0.57 9.30 -11.15
N VAL A 212 0.55 8.19 -10.41
CA VAL A 212 -0.64 7.76 -9.67
C VAL A 212 -1.01 8.74 -8.56
N VAL A 213 -0.06 9.16 -7.74
CA VAL A 213 -0.32 10.12 -6.64
C VAL A 213 -0.81 11.45 -7.19
N ALA A 214 -0.11 12.02 -8.18
CA ALA A 214 -0.49 13.28 -8.81
C ALA A 214 -1.87 13.20 -9.43
N GLN A 215 -2.14 12.16 -10.23
CA GLN A 215 -3.44 12.01 -10.88
C GLN A 215 -4.56 11.81 -9.86
N SER A 216 -4.34 11.01 -8.81
CA SER A 216 -5.34 10.77 -7.77
C SER A 216 -5.73 12.07 -7.05
N ALA A 217 -4.76 12.92 -6.74
CA ALA A 217 -4.99 14.24 -6.15
C ALA A 217 -5.76 15.16 -7.11
N LEU A 218 -5.34 15.21 -8.39
CA LEU A 218 -5.97 16.09 -9.40
C LEU A 218 -7.44 15.75 -9.64
N VAL A 219 -7.82 14.47 -9.63
CA VAL A 219 -9.21 14.00 -9.85
C VAL A 219 -9.99 13.83 -8.56
N GLY A 220 -9.39 14.14 -7.40
CA GLY A 220 -10.06 14.08 -6.11
C GLY A 220 -10.39 12.66 -5.63
N VAL A 221 -9.62 11.65 -6.05
CA VAL A 221 -9.76 10.26 -5.58
C VAL A 221 -8.71 10.00 -4.48
N PRO A 222 -9.13 9.67 -3.24
CA PRO A 222 -8.20 9.50 -2.13
C PRO A 222 -7.29 8.28 -2.32
N ALA A 223 -5.98 8.52 -2.23
CA ALA A 223 -4.93 7.52 -2.31
C ALA A 223 -3.92 7.67 -1.15
N PRO A 224 -4.36 7.52 0.11
CA PRO A 224 -3.55 7.87 1.28
C PRO A 224 -2.31 7.00 1.42
N ALA A 225 -2.39 5.68 1.18
CA ALA A 225 -1.22 4.82 1.31
C ALA A 225 -0.25 4.99 0.13
N PHE A 226 -0.73 5.23 -1.09
CA PHE A 226 0.14 5.62 -2.21
C PHE A 226 0.89 6.93 -1.92
N SER A 227 0.17 7.94 -1.42
CA SER A 227 0.74 9.24 -1.08
C SER A 227 1.78 9.13 0.05
N ALA A 228 1.47 8.37 1.10
CA ALA A 228 2.40 8.10 2.20
C ALA A 228 3.63 7.31 1.75
N ALA A 229 3.50 6.41 0.78
CA ALA A 229 4.62 5.71 0.16
C ALA A 229 5.57 6.67 -0.54
N LEU A 230 5.03 7.56 -1.37
CA LEU A 230 5.84 8.53 -2.10
C LEU A 230 6.54 9.49 -1.14
N ALA A 231 5.81 10.03 -0.17
CA ALA A 231 6.35 10.94 0.84
C ALA A 231 7.46 10.28 1.68
N PHE A 232 7.26 9.04 2.12
CA PHE A 232 8.30 8.30 2.84
C PHE A 232 9.53 8.06 1.96
N TYR A 233 9.34 7.62 0.71
CA TYR A 233 10.47 7.33 -0.18
C TYR A 233 11.32 8.57 -0.43
N ASP A 234 10.69 9.72 -0.75
CA ASP A 234 11.41 10.96 -0.98
C ASP A 234 12.06 11.52 0.30
N GLY A 235 11.40 11.39 1.45
CA GLY A 235 11.99 11.76 2.74
C GLY A 235 13.17 10.86 3.16
N TYR A 236 13.09 9.55 2.90
CA TYR A 236 14.13 8.60 3.27
C TYR A 236 15.41 8.73 2.43
N ARG A 237 15.29 9.15 1.16
CA ARG A 237 16.43 9.34 0.25
C ARG A 237 17.00 10.77 0.25
N ALA A 238 16.38 11.69 0.99
CA ALA A 238 16.84 13.07 1.07
C ALA A 238 18.02 13.16 2.04
N ASP A 239 19.15 13.70 1.57
CA ASP A 239 20.31 14.00 2.41
C ASP A 239 19.98 15.09 3.45
N VAL A 240 19.16 16.07 3.03
CA VAL A 240 18.67 17.15 3.89
C VAL A 240 17.15 17.24 3.79
N VAL A 241 16.50 17.26 4.96
CA VAL A 241 15.06 17.53 5.12
C VAL A 241 14.87 18.83 5.90
N PRO A 242 13.72 19.53 5.79
CA PRO A 242 13.51 20.85 6.40
C PRO A 242 13.34 20.82 7.94
N ALA A 243 13.83 19.76 8.61
CA ALA A 243 13.81 19.64 10.06
C ALA A 243 14.80 20.60 10.76
N ASN A 244 15.74 21.20 10.01
CA ASN A 244 16.58 22.29 10.51
C ASN A 244 15.74 23.51 10.96
N LEU A 245 14.64 23.83 10.27
CA LEU A 245 13.72 24.89 10.69
C LEU A 245 12.97 24.50 11.97
N LEU A 246 12.50 23.25 12.07
CA LEU A 246 11.87 22.73 13.28
C LEU A 246 12.82 22.80 14.49
N GLN A 247 14.10 22.50 14.28
CA GLN A 247 15.13 22.62 15.32
C GLN A 247 15.41 24.07 15.71
N ALA A 248 15.37 25.02 14.76
CA ALA A 248 15.56 26.44 15.06
C ALA A 248 14.37 27.07 15.81
N GLN A 249 13.15 26.53 15.64
CA GLN A 249 11.93 27.03 16.29
C GLN A 249 11.77 26.58 17.75
N ARG A 250 12.48 25.53 18.21
CA ARG A 250 12.35 24.93 19.54
C ARG A 250 13.53 25.30 20.43
#